data_AF-A0A921GLV4-F1
#
_entry.id   AF-A0A921GLV4-F1
#
_cell.length_a   1.000
_cell.length_b   1.000
_cell.length_c   1.000
_cell.angle_alpha   90.00
_cell.angle_beta   90.00
_cell.angle_gamma   90.00
#
_symmetry.space_group_name_H-M   'P 1'
#
loop_
_entity.id
_entity.type
_entity.pdbx_description
1 polymer ?
#
loop_
_entity_poly.entity_id
_entity_poly.type
_entity_poly.pdbx_seq_one_letter_code
_entity_poly.pdbx_strand_id
1 'polypeptide(L)'
;MAAVDRERPIRKMVSFSDAEWRRVERRMKASGARSFDAFARDALQSARVKVVQLPFDPSEIRYELSRIGNNLNQIARKVNTNNETMVEDMRSARDIMREVQKVLTEQVKRGQR
;
A
#
# COMPACT_ATOMS: atom_id res chain seq x y z
N MET A 1 -23.22 34.74 -33.40
CA MET A 1 -23.84 33.64 -32.62
C MET A 1 -23.28 33.71 -31.21
N ALA A 2 -24.11 34.07 -30.22
CA ALA A 2 -23.66 34.17 -28.84
C ALA A 2 -23.25 32.77 -28.34
N ALA A 3 -22.06 32.67 -27.75
CA ALA A 3 -21.62 31.44 -27.11
C ALA A 3 -22.57 31.14 -25.94
N VAL A 4 -23.32 30.04 -26.02
CA VAL A 4 -24.12 29.54 -24.91
C VAL A 4 -23.18 29.31 -23.73
N ASP A 5 -23.36 30.09 -22.66
CA ASP A 5 -22.59 29.93 -21.43
C ASP A 5 -22.93 28.57 -20.83
N ARG A 6 -21.93 27.69 -20.74
CA ARG A 6 -22.11 26.32 -20.26
C ARG A 6 -21.84 26.32 -18.77
N GLU A 7 -22.76 25.77 -17.99
CA GLU A 7 -22.62 25.59 -16.53
C GLU A 7 -21.27 24.93 -16.13
N ARG A 8 -20.66 24.16 -17.03
CA ARG A 8 -19.39 23.45 -16.81
C ARG A 8 -18.42 23.68 -17.98
N PRO A 9 -17.65 24.79 -17.95
CA PRO A 9 -16.78 25.17 -19.06
C PRO A 9 -15.48 24.34 -19.14
N ILE A 10 -15.00 23.80 -18.01
CA ILE A 10 -13.75 23.05 -17.94
C ILE A 10 -13.99 21.58 -18.30
N ARG A 11 -13.31 21.10 -19.34
CA ARG A 11 -13.29 19.67 -19.74
C ARG A 11 -11.91 19.07 -19.56
N LYS A 12 -11.88 17.81 -19.11
CA LYS A 12 -10.67 16.99 -18.99
C LYS A 12 -10.91 15.69 -19.75
N MET A 13 -9.93 15.26 -20.54
CA MET A 13 -9.99 14.02 -21.31
C MET A 13 -9.18 12.93 -20.60
N VAL A 14 -9.67 11.70 -20.67
CA VAL A 14 -9.01 10.51 -20.13
C VAL A 14 -9.16 9.39 -21.14
N SER A 15 -8.07 8.65 -21.37
CA SER A 15 -8.04 7.49 -22.25
C SER A 15 -7.98 6.21 -21.42
N PHE A 16 -8.59 5.14 -21.92
CA PHE A 16 -8.61 3.84 -21.26
C PHE A 16 -8.25 2.76 -22.27
N SER A 17 -7.56 1.71 -21.81
CA SER A 17 -7.55 0.43 -22.50
C SER A 17 -8.93 -0.25 -22.41
N ASP A 18 -9.20 -1.21 -23.29
CA ASP A 18 -10.46 -1.97 -23.28
C ASP A 18 -10.73 -2.64 -21.92
N ALA A 19 -9.69 -3.16 -21.27
CA ALA A 19 -9.81 -3.80 -19.97
C ALA A 19 -10.17 -2.80 -18.85
N GLU A 20 -9.61 -1.60 -18.89
CA GLU A 20 -9.94 -0.52 -17.97
C GLU A 20 -11.36 -0.02 -18.18
N TRP A 21 -11.77 0.17 -19.45
CA TRP A 21 -13.11 0.62 -19.78
C TRP A 21 -14.17 -0.36 -19.28
N ARG A 22 -13.98 -1.67 -19.49
CA ARG A 22 -14.89 -2.71 -18.96
C ARG A 22 -15.03 -2.63 -17.43
N ARG A 23 -13.96 -2.28 -16.69
CA ARG A 23 -14.02 -2.09 -15.24
C ARG A 23 -14.84 -0.84 -14.88
N VAL A 24 -14.61 0.27 -15.57
CA VAL A 24 -15.36 1.52 -15.39
C VAL A 24 -16.84 1.30 -15.64
N GLU A 25 -17.20 0.61 -16.73
CA GLU A 25 -18.58 0.38 -17.14
C GLU A 25 -19.35 -0.46 -16.10
N ARG A 26 -18.71 -1.48 -15.50
CA ARG A 26 -19.30 -2.25 -14.40
C ARG A 26 -19.57 -1.39 -13.17
N ARG A 27 -18.62 -0.53 -12.79
CA ARG A 27 -18.77 0.37 -11.63
C ARG A 27 -19.86 1.42 -11.88
N MET A 28 -19.95 1.94 -13.10
CA MET A 28 -20.98 2.91 -13.50
C MET A 28 -22.39 2.29 -13.48
N LYS A 29 -22.53 1.05 -13.97
CA LYS A 29 -23.80 0.31 -13.90
C LYS A 29 -24.22 0.07 -12.44
N ALA A 30 -23.28 -0.34 -11.59
CA ALA A 30 -23.53 -0.57 -10.17
C ALA A 30 -23.90 0.72 -9.40
N SER A 31 -23.40 1.88 -9.81
CA SER A 31 -23.72 3.16 -9.18
C SER A 31 -25.05 3.77 -9.65
N GLY A 32 -25.71 3.20 -10.67
CA GLY A 32 -26.92 3.75 -11.27
C GLY A 32 -26.71 5.06 -12.05
N ALA A 33 -25.48 5.40 -12.42
CA ALA A 33 -25.19 6.64 -13.12
C ALA A 33 -25.64 6.58 -14.59
N ARG A 34 -26.27 7.67 -15.06
CA ARG A 34 -26.86 7.76 -16.42
C ARG A 34 -25.85 8.08 -17.52
N SER A 35 -24.67 8.60 -17.17
CA SER A 35 -23.62 8.93 -18.11
C SER A 35 -22.24 8.82 -17.47
N PHE A 36 -21.22 8.62 -18.31
CA PHE A 36 -19.84 8.59 -17.88
C PHE A 36 -19.42 9.92 -17.23
N ASP A 37 -19.83 11.07 -17.78
CA ASP A 37 -19.50 12.38 -17.18
C ASP A 37 -20.04 12.56 -15.76
N ALA A 38 -21.27 12.08 -15.49
CA ALA A 38 -21.84 12.15 -14.15
C ALA A 38 -21.12 11.19 -13.19
N PHE A 39 -20.87 9.97 -13.64
CA PHE A 39 -20.13 8.97 -12.87
C PHE A 39 -18.70 9.42 -12.56
N ALA A 40 -17.96 9.89 -13.56
CA ALA A 40 -16.58 10.33 -13.39
C ALA A 40 -16.48 11.53 -12.45
N ARG A 41 -17.43 12.47 -12.54
CA ARG A 41 -17.46 13.64 -11.65
C ARG A 41 -17.73 13.25 -10.20
N ASP A 42 -18.75 12.42 -9.97
CA ASP A 42 -19.04 11.93 -8.62
C ASP A 42 -17.86 11.08 -8.10
N ALA A 43 -17.32 10.18 -8.92
CA ALA A 43 -16.16 9.38 -8.53
C ALA A 43 -14.93 10.23 -8.19
N LEU A 44 -14.67 11.32 -8.92
CA LEU A 44 -13.53 12.22 -8.66
C LEU A 44 -13.74 13.11 -7.42
N GLN A 45 -15.00 13.47 -7.10
CA GLN A 45 -15.34 14.29 -5.93
C GLN A 45 -15.49 13.44 -4.66
N SER A 46 -16.07 12.26 -4.79
CA SER A 46 -16.32 11.28 -3.72
C SER A 46 -15.12 10.37 -3.46
N ALA A 47 -14.12 10.34 -4.36
CA ALA A 47 -12.85 9.69 -4.08
C ALA A 47 -12.20 10.35 -2.86
N ARG A 48 -12.32 9.71 -1.70
CA ARG A 48 -11.36 9.92 -0.62
C ARG A 48 -10.00 9.55 -1.19
N VAL A 49 -9.20 10.56 -1.54
CA VAL A 49 -7.76 10.37 -1.72
C VAL A 49 -7.25 9.91 -0.37
N LYS A 50 -7.11 8.59 -0.20
CA LYS A 50 -6.38 8.01 0.93
C LYS A 50 -4.93 8.40 0.72
N VAL A 51 -4.56 9.60 1.16
CA VAL A 51 -3.18 9.89 1.48
C VAL A 51 -2.87 8.96 2.65
N VAL A 52 -2.26 7.82 2.35
CA VAL A 52 -1.70 6.94 3.37
C VAL A 52 -0.48 7.68 3.90
N GLN A 53 -0.71 8.65 4.78
CA GLN A 53 0.34 9.13 5.65
C GLN A 53 0.63 7.98 6.61
N LEU A 54 1.67 7.21 6.30
CA LEU A 54 2.25 6.40 7.36
C LEU A 54 2.70 7.39 8.44
N PRO A 55 2.30 7.20 9.70
CA PRO A 55 2.57 8.15 10.77
C PRO A 55 4.05 8.16 11.19
N PHE A 56 4.91 7.50 10.43
CA PHE A 56 6.35 7.43 10.57
C PHE A 56 6.98 7.28 9.17
N ASP A 57 8.24 7.68 9.01
CA ASP A 57 8.97 7.46 7.76
C ASP A 57 9.23 5.94 7.57
N PRO A 58 8.71 5.32 6.50
CA PRO A 58 8.94 3.89 6.26
C PRO A 58 10.40 3.55 5.92
N SER A 59 11.26 4.54 5.66
CA SER A 59 12.69 4.36 5.39
C SER A 59 13.44 3.78 6.61
N GLU A 60 13.16 4.27 7.81
CA GLU A 60 13.79 3.80 9.05
C GLU A 60 13.45 2.35 9.34
N ILE A 61 12.17 1.96 9.15
CA ILE A 61 11.72 0.59 9.36
C ILE A 61 12.33 -0.36 8.32
N ARG A 62 12.48 0.09 7.06
CA ARG A 62 13.13 -0.71 6.02
C ARG A 62 14.59 -1.00 6.34
N TYR A 63 15.32 -0.04 6.91
CA TYR A 63 16.71 -0.25 7.33
C TYR A 63 16.82 -1.31 8.43
N GLU A 64 16.01 -1.18 9.49
CA GLU A 64 16.01 -2.15 10.59
C GLU A 64 15.55 -3.55 10.15
N LEU A 65 14.49 -3.65 9.35
CA LEU A 65 14.03 -4.93 8.82
C LEU A 65 15.06 -5.59 7.90
N SER A 66 15.80 -4.80 7.11
CA SER A 66 16.87 -5.32 6.25
C SER A 66 18.02 -5.91 7.09
N ARG A 67 18.43 -5.21 8.16
CA ARG A 67 19.44 -5.69 9.11
C ARG A 67 19.02 -7.00 9.78
N ILE A 68 17.78 -7.07 10.26
CA ILE A 68 17.21 -8.27 10.87
C ILE A 68 17.12 -9.43 9.87
N GLY A 69 16.62 -9.17 8.65
CA GLY A 69 16.53 -10.16 7.58
C GLY A 69 17.88 -10.75 7.20
N ASN A 70 18.93 -9.92 7.15
CA ASN A 70 20.29 -10.38 6.90
C ASN A 70 20.82 -11.31 7.99
N ASN A 71 20.55 -11.01 9.27
CA ASN A 71 20.93 -11.89 10.39
C ASN A 71 20.19 -13.23 10.34
N LEU A 72 18.88 -13.21 10.05
CA LEU A 72 18.09 -14.43 9.93
C LEU A 72 18.56 -15.30 8.76
N ASN A 73 18.91 -14.68 7.62
CA ASN A 73 19.42 -15.38 6.46
C ASN A 73 20.80 -16.03 6.72
N GLN A 74 21.64 -15.40 7.55
CA GLN A 74 22.90 -16.01 7.99
C GLN A 74 22.67 -17.25 8.85
N ILE A 75 21.70 -17.21 9.78
CA ILE A 75 21.33 -18.39 10.58
C ILE A 75 20.78 -19.49 9.68
N ALA A 76 19.89 -19.16 8.74
CA ALA A 76 19.35 -20.14 7.79
C ALA A 76 20.46 -20.80 6.96
N ARG A 77 21.44 -20.02 6.47
CA ARG A 77 22.61 -20.56 5.76
C ARG A 77 23.47 -21.44 6.67
N LYS A 78 23.73 -21.03 7.92
CA LYS A 78 24.51 -21.81 8.89
C LYS A 78 23.86 -23.17 9.17
N VAL A 79 22.55 -23.19 9.37
CA VAL A 79 21.76 -24.42 9.56
C VAL A 79 21.80 -25.29 8.30
N ASN A 80 21.64 -24.69 7.12
CA ASN A 80 21.69 -25.40 5.84
C ASN A 80 23.08 -25.99 5.53
N THR A 81 24.16 -25.36 5.98
CA THR A 81 25.55 -25.84 5.76
C THR A 81 25.98 -26.90 6.77
N ASN A 82 25.53 -26.80 8.03
CA ASN A 82 25.95 -27.72 9.09
C ASN A 82 25.05 -28.96 9.23
N ASN A 83 23.96 -29.05 8.46
CA ASN A 83 22.98 -30.15 8.45
C ASN A 83 22.39 -30.56 9.82
N GLU A 84 22.65 -29.78 10.87
CA GLU A 84 22.17 -29.96 12.22
C GLU A 84 21.62 -28.64 12.73
N THR A 85 20.37 -28.64 13.19
CA THR A 85 19.77 -27.47 13.83
C THR A 85 20.18 -27.45 15.30
N MET A 86 21.11 -26.59 15.69
CA MET A 86 21.50 -26.44 17.09
C MET A 86 20.46 -25.62 17.87
N VAL A 87 20.28 -25.95 19.16
CA VAL A 87 19.41 -25.21 20.10
C VAL A 87 19.76 -23.72 20.15
N GLU A 88 21.03 -23.39 19.94
CA GLU A 88 21.54 -22.02 19.89
C GLU A 88 21.03 -21.25 18.65
N ASP A 89 20.90 -21.91 17.49
CA ASP A 89 20.36 -21.30 16.28
C ASP A 89 18.85 -21.03 16.43
N MET A 90 18.11 -21.93 17.09
CA MET A 90 16.70 -21.72 17.44
C MET A 90 16.49 -20.59 18.46
N ARG A 91 17.36 -20.48 19.47
CA ARG A 91 17.34 -19.33 20.41
C ARG A 91 17.59 -18.01 19.68
N SER A 92 18.61 -17.98 18.83
CA SER A 92 18.97 -16.81 18.05
C SER A 92 17.84 -16.35 17.13
N ALA A 93 17.19 -17.27 16.42
CA ALA A 93 16.03 -16.95 15.57
C ALA A 93 14.85 -16.41 16.39
N ARG A 94 14.60 -16.96 17.59
CA ARG A 94 13.53 -16.52 18.47
C ARG A 94 13.78 -15.12 19.05
N ASP A 95 15.02 -14.79 19.35
CA ASP A 95 15.38 -13.47 19.87
C ASP A 95 15.30 -12.39 18.76
N ILE A 96 15.69 -12.72 17.52
CA ILE A 96 15.48 -11.84 16.36
C ILE A 96 13.99 -11.56 16.14
N MET A 97 13.13 -12.59 16.22
CA MET A 97 11.67 -12.43 16.13
C MET A 97 11.11 -11.49 17.20
N ARG A 98 11.63 -11.55 18.43
CA ARG A 98 11.23 -10.65 19.52
C ARG A 98 11.67 -9.20 19.26
N GLU A 99 12.85 -9.01 18.68
CA GLU A 99 13.35 -7.68 18.30
C GLU A 99 12.48 -7.06 17.20
N VAL A 100 12.08 -7.85 16.17
CA VAL A 100 11.11 -7.42 15.14
C VAL A 100 9.79 -6.98 15.77
N GLN A 101 9.23 -7.80 16.67
CA GLN A 101 7.98 -7.45 17.36
C GLN A 101 8.10 -6.15 18.16
N LYS A 102 9.23 -5.96 18.85
CA LYS A 102 9.47 -4.74 19.65
C LYS A 102 9.53 -3.50 18.77
N VAL A 103 10.31 -3.54 17.68
CA VAL A 103 10.43 -2.40 16.75
C VAL A 103 9.07 -2.04 16.13
N LEU A 104 8.31 -3.03 15.66
CA LEU A 104 6.98 -2.80 15.09
C LEU A 104 6.01 -2.22 16.13
N THR A 105 6.01 -2.75 17.35
CA THR A 105 5.09 -2.30 18.41
C THR A 105 5.39 -0.87 18.82
N GLU A 106 6.67 -0.49 18.93
CA GLU A 106 7.06 0.88 19.30
C GLU A 106 6.77 1.88 18.18
N GLN A 107 6.94 1.50 16.90
CA GLN A 107 6.59 2.37 15.77
C GLN A 107 5.07 2.57 15.61
N VAL A 108 4.28 1.53 15.86
CA VAL A 108 2.81 1.63 15.89
C VAL A 108 2.36 2.55 17.03
N LYS A 109 2.95 2.46 18.23
CA LYS A 109 2.63 3.36 19.35
C LYS A 109 3.01 4.82 19.07
N ARG A 110 4.16 5.06 18.44
CA ARG A 110 4.60 6.41 18.06
C ARG A 110 3.67 7.07 17.05
N GLY A 111 3.14 6.28 16.12
CA GLY A 111 2.21 6.78 15.11
C GLY A 111 0.75 6.93 15.54
N GLN A 112 0.41 6.59 16.78
CA GLN A 112 -0.94 6.74 17.37
C GLN A 112 -1.03 7.91 18.38
N ARG A 113 0.07 8.62 18.63
CA ARG A 113 0.12 9.85 19.44
C ARG A 113 0.03 11.07 18.53
#